data_AF-A0A6H1JSN6-F1
#
_entry.id   AF-A0A6H1JSN6-F1
#
_cell.length_a   1.000
_cell.length_b   1.000
_cell.length_c   1.000
_cell.angle_alpha   90.00
_cell.angle_beta   90.00
_cell.angle_gamma   90.00
#
_symmetry.space_group_name_H-M   'P 1'
#
loop_
_entity.id
_entity.type
_entity.pdbx_description
1 polymer ?
#
loop_
_entity_poly.entity_id
_entity_poly.type
_entity_poly.pdbx_seq_one_letter_code
_entity_poly.pdbx_strand_id
1 'polypeptide(L)'
;MPFTLSHAAAVLPAIRRNGAARGPLVASALVAGSFAPDMTYYADSLVPGGMAFGDFTHSLPGVLTVDVLVTAALVGGWLLVREPLTALVPRAWRGTVHTFVRGRSWRPQGPRELAALVGWFVVSAVLGAVTHVVWDAFTHPGRWGTRLVPVLDQVVGGLPLYTYVQYGTSALALVAMSTFAWPILRRRDGDGAAGAAVPVAVPDLTVRLRLLLTALLALCVAAGAGHRVLRARAVFGPEVSALNYLPTALFGAGAGLVLGLPLYGVAVRLVHRRSLRDRAADATGLPPTPAERTVPRAAAPSGAADASTVTPSGAAATSPNSPSTTE
;
A
#
# COMPACT_ATOMS: atom_id res chain seq x y z
N MET A 1 -19.99 -6.49 -5.39
CA MET A 1 -20.60 -6.80 -4.05
C MET A 1 -20.45 -5.57 -3.15
N PRO A 2 -21.31 -5.28 -2.14
CA PRO A 2 -21.17 -4.06 -1.33
C PRO A 2 -19.88 -4.02 -0.50
N PHE A 3 -19.18 -5.15 -0.38
CA PHE A 3 -17.90 -5.26 0.33
C PHE A 3 -16.81 -5.83 -0.59
N THR A 4 -15.99 -4.96 -1.17
CA THR A 4 -14.88 -5.31 -2.08
C THR A 4 -13.92 -6.34 -1.47
N LEU A 5 -13.68 -6.28 -0.16
CA LEU A 5 -12.75 -7.21 0.51
C LEU A 5 -13.23 -8.67 0.46
N SER A 6 -14.52 -8.93 0.30
CA SER A 6 -15.07 -10.28 0.10
C SER A 6 -14.42 -11.01 -1.08
N HIS A 7 -14.03 -10.28 -2.13
CA HIS A 7 -13.49 -10.89 -3.34
C HIS A 7 -12.14 -11.58 -3.12
N ALA A 8 -11.40 -11.23 -2.06
CA ALA A 8 -10.19 -11.95 -1.69
C ALA A 8 -10.45 -13.43 -1.36
N ALA A 9 -11.68 -13.78 -0.93
CA ALA A 9 -12.04 -15.16 -0.67
C ALA A 9 -11.91 -16.05 -1.91
N ALA A 10 -12.19 -15.51 -3.10
CA ALA A 10 -12.13 -16.26 -4.37
C ALA A 10 -10.71 -16.69 -4.74
N VAL A 11 -9.69 -15.95 -4.29
CA VAL A 11 -8.28 -16.26 -4.59
C VAL A 11 -7.57 -17.07 -3.50
N LEU A 12 -8.20 -17.29 -2.33
CA LEU A 12 -7.62 -18.08 -1.24
C LEU A 12 -7.18 -19.50 -1.64
N PRO A 13 -7.89 -20.24 -2.52
CA PRO A 13 -7.42 -21.55 -2.96
C PRO A 13 -6.02 -21.51 -3.60
N ALA A 14 -5.65 -20.40 -4.23
CA ALA A 14 -4.34 -20.17 -4.82
C ALA A 14 -3.28 -19.68 -3.81
N ILE A 15 -3.63 -19.46 -2.54
CA ILE A 15 -2.74 -18.97 -1.48
C ILE A 15 -2.50 -20.09 -0.45
N ARG A 16 -1.24 -20.28 -0.06
CA ARG A 16 -0.84 -21.23 0.98
C ARG A 16 -0.84 -20.54 2.33
N ARG A 17 -0.96 -21.32 3.41
CA ARG A 17 -0.95 -20.81 4.79
C ARG A 17 0.36 -20.16 5.24
N ASN A 18 1.43 -20.26 4.46
CA ASN A 18 2.68 -19.54 4.69
C ASN A 18 2.75 -18.19 3.94
N GLY A 19 1.64 -17.73 3.35
CA GLY A 19 1.54 -16.45 2.64
C GLY A 19 2.07 -16.45 1.21
N ALA A 20 2.67 -17.55 0.74
CA ALA A 20 3.05 -17.70 -0.66
C ALA A 20 1.87 -18.18 -1.51
N ALA A 21 1.81 -17.77 -2.77
CA ALA A 21 0.85 -18.34 -3.71
C ALA A 21 1.31 -19.73 -4.20
N ARG A 22 0.40 -20.45 -4.85
CA ARG A 22 0.70 -21.71 -5.53
C ARG A 22 1.49 -21.45 -6.81
N GLY A 23 2.47 -22.31 -7.07
CA GLY A 23 3.35 -22.21 -8.24
C GLY A 23 4.11 -20.86 -8.31
N PRO A 24 4.16 -20.23 -9.49
CA PRO A 24 4.88 -18.97 -9.72
C PRO A 24 4.02 -17.72 -9.47
N LEU A 25 2.75 -17.88 -9.09
CA LEU A 25 1.84 -16.77 -8.82
C LEU A 25 2.35 -15.86 -7.68
N VAL A 26 1.84 -14.63 -7.66
CA VAL A 26 2.17 -13.61 -6.66
C VAL A 26 0.93 -13.36 -5.80
N ALA A 27 0.99 -13.78 -4.52
CA ALA A 27 -0.16 -13.74 -3.61
C ALA A 27 -0.74 -12.33 -3.43
N SER A 28 0.12 -11.31 -3.27
CA SER A 28 -0.33 -9.93 -3.12
C SER A 28 -1.02 -9.41 -4.38
N ALA A 29 -0.58 -9.84 -5.57
CA ALA A 29 -1.20 -9.45 -6.84
C ALA A 29 -2.55 -10.14 -7.06
N LEU A 30 -2.72 -11.40 -6.64
CA LEU A 30 -4.02 -12.08 -6.65
C LEU A 30 -5.04 -11.33 -5.78
N VAL A 31 -4.65 -11.00 -4.54
CA VAL A 31 -5.54 -10.31 -3.59
C VAL A 31 -5.84 -8.88 -4.06
N ALA A 32 -4.82 -8.09 -4.40
CA ALA A 32 -5.03 -6.73 -4.88
C ALA A 32 -5.77 -6.69 -6.22
N GLY A 33 -5.52 -7.66 -7.12
CA GLY A 33 -6.27 -7.83 -8.37
C GLY A 33 -7.75 -8.10 -8.12
N SER A 34 -8.09 -8.91 -7.11
CA SER A 34 -9.49 -9.13 -6.73
C SER A 34 -10.19 -7.88 -6.17
N PHE A 35 -9.45 -6.82 -5.85
CA PHE A 35 -9.99 -5.54 -5.39
C PHE A 35 -9.99 -4.46 -6.47
N ALA A 36 -9.10 -4.58 -7.46
CA ALA A 36 -8.83 -3.53 -8.44
C ALA A 36 -10.06 -2.99 -9.19
N PRO A 37 -11.01 -3.83 -9.67
CA PRO A 37 -12.15 -3.34 -10.46
C PRO A 37 -13.01 -2.30 -9.74
N ASP A 38 -13.11 -2.41 -8.41
CA ASP A 38 -13.92 -1.56 -7.55
C ASP A 38 -13.19 -0.27 -7.09
N MET A 39 -11.87 -0.16 -7.28
CA MET A 39 -11.10 0.96 -6.71
C MET A 39 -11.53 2.32 -7.26
N THR A 40 -12.07 2.35 -8.47
CA THR A 40 -12.66 3.53 -9.11
C THR A 40 -13.86 4.07 -8.32
N TYR A 41 -14.65 3.18 -7.70
CA TYR A 41 -15.78 3.56 -6.84
C TYR A 41 -15.34 4.28 -5.58
N TYR A 42 -14.22 3.89 -4.98
CA TYR A 42 -13.64 4.60 -3.83
C TYR A 42 -13.05 5.95 -4.26
N ALA A 43 -12.46 6.03 -5.46
CA ALA A 43 -11.88 7.25 -6.00
C ALA A 43 -12.92 8.31 -6.42
N ASP A 44 -14.20 7.94 -6.65
CA ASP A 44 -15.24 8.86 -7.13
C ASP A 44 -15.44 10.10 -6.25
N SER A 45 -15.13 10.00 -4.95
CA SER A 45 -15.21 11.15 -4.04
C SER A 45 -14.14 12.22 -4.32
N LEU A 46 -13.08 11.88 -5.05
CA LEU A 46 -11.98 12.76 -5.41
C LEU A 46 -11.92 13.03 -6.92
N VAL A 47 -12.28 12.04 -7.73
CA VAL A 47 -12.27 12.11 -9.20
C VAL A 47 -13.69 11.87 -9.71
N PRO A 48 -14.42 12.93 -10.10
CA PRO A 48 -15.78 12.78 -10.64
C PRO A 48 -15.81 11.81 -11.82
N GLY A 49 -16.80 10.92 -11.84
CA GLY A 49 -16.97 9.93 -12.91
C GLY A 49 -16.32 8.57 -12.62
N GLY A 50 -15.69 8.41 -11.45
CA GLY A 50 -15.15 7.12 -10.99
C GLY A 50 -16.22 6.02 -10.96
N MET A 51 -17.48 6.36 -10.62
CA MET A 51 -18.60 5.41 -10.69
C MET A 51 -18.89 4.92 -12.12
N ALA A 52 -18.90 5.81 -13.11
CA ALA A 52 -19.17 5.43 -14.51
C ALA A 52 -17.98 4.67 -15.12
N PHE A 53 -16.76 5.05 -14.75
CA PHE A 53 -15.55 4.36 -15.21
C PHE A 53 -15.46 2.90 -14.71
N GLY A 54 -16.22 2.56 -13.67
CA GLY A 54 -16.43 1.17 -13.24
C GLY A 54 -16.89 0.23 -14.34
N ASP A 55 -17.66 0.69 -15.33
CA ASP A 55 -18.08 -0.15 -16.45
C ASP A 55 -16.88 -0.59 -17.31
N PHE A 56 -15.88 0.29 -17.44
CA PHE A 56 -14.64 -0.04 -18.14
C PHE A 56 -13.77 -1.01 -17.33
N THR A 57 -13.58 -0.80 -16.02
CA THR A 57 -12.77 -1.71 -15.19
C THR A 57 -13.38 -3.10 -15.09
N HIS A 58 -14.71 -3.21 -15.16
CA HIS A 58 -15.41 -4.51 -15.23
C HIS A 58 -15.45 -5.15 -16.62
N SER A 59 -14.89 -4.50 -17.64
CA SER A 59 -14.78 -5.05 -18.99
C SER A 59 -13.50 -5.85 -19.17
N LEU A 60 -13.46 -6.74 -20.17
CA LEU A 60 -12.24 -7.50 -20.49
C LEU A 60 -11.03 -6.58 -20.78
N PRO A 61 -11.15 -5.49 -21.56
CA PRO A 61 -10.06 -4.51 -21.69
C PRO A 61 -9.61 -3.91 -20.36
N GLY A 62 -10.52 -3.55 -19.46
CA GLY A 62 -10.19 -2.99 -18.15
C GLY A 62 -9.40 -3.96 -17.28
N VAL A 63 -9.88 -5.20 -17.20
CA VAL A 63 -9.22 -6.33 -16.48
C VAL A 63 -7.79 -6.56 -16.98
N LEU A 64 -7.56 -6.45 -18.29
CA LEU A 64 -6.25 -6.66 -18.89
C LEU A 64 -5.33 -5.44 -18.84
N THR A 65 -5.84 -4.25 -18.48
CA THR A 65 -5.09 -2.98 -18.55
C THR A 65 -5.11 -2.23 -17.21
N VAL A 66 -6.16 -1.45 -16.97
CA VAL A 66 -6.29 -0.55 -15.81
C VAL A 66 -6.21 -1.32 -14.50
N ASP A 67 -6.85 -2.49 -14.41
CA ASP A 67 -6.85 -3.26 -13.17
C ASP A 67 -5.46 -3.78 -12.81
N VAL A 68 -4.62 -4.07 -13.80
CA VAL A 68 -3.22 -4.46 -13.59
C VAL A 68 -2.42 -3.29 -12.99
N LEU A 69 -2.63 -2.07 -13.50
CA LEU A 69 -1.99 -0.86 -12.98
C LEU A 69 -2.47 -0.52 -11.57
N VAL A 70 -3.78 -0.60 -11.32
CA VAL A 70 -4.37 -0.41 -9.99
C VAL A 70 -3.84 -1.48 -9.03
N THR A 71 -3.71 -2.73 -9.46
CA THR A 71 -3.11 -3.81 -8.68
C THR A 71 -1.68 -3.48 -8.28
N ALA A 72 -0.87 -2.97 -9.23
CA ALA A 72 0.50 -2.54 -8.94
C ALA A 72 0.53 -1.41 -7.89
N ALA A 73 -0.35 -0.42 -8.01
CA ALA A 73 -0.46 0.67 -7.05
C ALA A 73 -0.88 0.17 -5.66
N LEU A 74 -1.87 -0.72 -5.58
CA LEU A 74 -2.33 -1.34 -4.33
C LEU A 74 -1.23 -2.18 -3.68
N VAL A 75 -0.48 -2.98 -4.45
CA VAL A 75 0.64 -3.76 -3.94
C VAL A 75 1.77 -2.83 -3.46
N GLY A 76 2.08 -1.77 -4.21
CA GLY A 76 3.05 -0.76 -3.78
C GLY A 76 2.64 -0.11 -2.45
N GLY A 77 1.38 0.34 -2.35
CA GLY A 77 0.80 0.89 -1.12
C GLY A 77 0.86 -0.10 0.03
N TRP A 78 0.49 -1.36 -0.21
CA TRP A 78 0.58 -2.44 0.78
C TRP A 78 2.00 -2.60 1.31
N LEU A 79 3.02 -2.63 0.44
CA LEU A 79 4.42 -2.74 0.86
C LEU A 79 4.87 -1.55 1.72
N LEU A 80 4.29 -0.36 1.54
CA LEU A 80 4.58 0.81 2.37
C LEU A 80 3.96 0.71 3.77
N VAL A 81 2.78 0.10 3.90
CA VAL A 81 2.00 0.09 5.15
C VAL A 81 2.01 -1.25 5.90
N ARG A 82 2.47 -2.34 5.28
CA ARG A 82 2.45 -3.70 5.86
C ARG A 82 3.10 -3.80 7.24
N GLU A 83 4.35 -3.36 7.38
CA GLU A 83 5.03 -3.42 8.68
C GLU A 83 4.38 -2.49 9.72
N PRO A 84 4.05 -1.22 9.39
CA PRO A 84 3.25 -0.37 10.29
C PRO A 84 1.94 -1.00 10.75
N LEU A 85 1.20 -1.67 9.86
CA LEU A 85 -0.07 -2.31 10.20
C LEU A 85 0.12 -3.54 11.08
N THR A 86 1.21 -4.28 10.87
CA THR A 86 1.57 -5.41 11.73
C THR A 86 1.82 -4.97 13.18
N ALA A 87 2.27 -3.72 13.40
CA ALA A 87 2.44 -3.17 14.75
C ALA A 87 1.10 -3.01 15.52
N LEU A 88 -0.03 -2.91 14.81
CA LEU A 88 -1.36 -2.87 15.41
C LEU A 88 -1.85 -4.24 15.88
N VAL A 89 -1.23 -5.33 15.45
CA VAL A 89 -1.59 -6.69 15.85
C VAL A 89 -1.15 -6.92 17.30
N PRO A 90 -1.94 -7.65 18.13
CA PRO A 90 -1.52 -8.07 19.46
C PRO A 90 -0.13 -8.73 19.44
N ARG A 91 0.72 -8.41 20.42
CA ARG A 91 2.12 -8.89 20.48
C ARG A 91 2.25 -10.40 20.26
N ALA A 92 1.33 -11.18 20.82
CA ALA A 92 1.30 -12.64 20.71
C ALA A 92 1.15 -13.18 19.27
N TRP A 93 0.67 -12.37 18.32
CA TRP A 93 0.46 -12.79 16.93
C TRP A 93 1.35 -12.04 15.93
N ARG A 94 2.14 -11.05 16.38
CA ARG A 94 2.92 -10.18 15.48
C ARG A 94 3.91 -10.96 14.61
N GLY A 95 4.66 -11.91 15.19
CA GLY A 95 5.64 -12.72 14.46
C GLY A 95 5.00 -13.58 13.37
N THR A 96 3.96 -14.33 13.74
CA THR A 96 3.23 -15.21 12.83
C THR A 96 2.52 -14.42 11.72
N VAL A 97 1.85 -13.30 12.06
CA VAL A 97 1.21 -12.42 11.08
C VAL A 97 2.26 -11.81 10.17
N HIS A 98 3.35 -11.27 10.71
CA HIS A 98 4.44 -10.69 9.91
C HIS A 98 4.96 -11.67 8.86
N THR A 99 5.24 -12.90 9.29
CA THR A 99 5.73 -13.98 8.42
C THR A 99 4.75 -14.28 7.30
N PHE A 100 3.46 -14.40 7.61
CA PHE A 100 2.41 -14.62 6.63
C PHE A 100 2.31 -13.45 5.63
N VAL A 101 2.25 -12.20 6.10
CA VAL A 101 2.11 -11.03 5.21
C VAL A 101 3.37 -10.72 4.41
N ARG A 102 4.54 -11.19 4.86
CA ARG A 102 5.79 -11.15 4.10
C ARG A 102 5.73 -12.08 2.89
N GLY A 103 5.14 -13.26 3.08
CA GLY A 103 5.02 -14.30 2.06
C GLY A 103 6.39 -14.68 1.46
N ARG A 104 6.38 -15.09 0.20
CA ARG A 104 7.61 -15.41 -0.55
C ARG A 104 8.47 -14.14 -0.73
N SER A 105 9.76 -14.24 -0.41
CA SER A 105 10.74 -13.20 -0.76
C SER A 105 11.05 -13.26 -2.26
N TRP A 106 10.88 -12.15 -2.96
CA TRP A 106 11.23 -12.01 -4.37
C TRP A 106 12.49 -11.14 -4.49
N ARG A 107 13.57 -11.71 -5.03
CA ARG A 107 14.86 -11.04 -5.26
C ARG A 107 15.42 -11.47 -6.61
N PRO A 108 14.88 -10.94 -7.73
CA PRO A 108 15.37 -11.28 -9.05
C PRO A 108 16.85 -10.88 -9.18
N GLN A 109 17.68 -11.79 -9.69
CA GLN A 109 19.14 -11.59 -9.87
C GLN A 109 19.51 -11.06 -11.25
N GLY A 110 18.56 -11.00 -12.18
CA GLY A 110 18.80 -10.54 -13.54
C GLY A 110 17.54 -10.19 -14.31
N PRO A 111 17.68 -9.65 -15.54
CA PRO A 111 16.56 -9.15 -16.33
C PRO A 111 15.56 -10.25 -16.70
N ARG A 112 16.01 -11.49 -16.92
CA ARG A 112 15.12 -12.63 -17.23
C ARG A 112 14.22 -12.99 -16.05
N GLU A 113 14.78 -13.04 -14.84
CA GLU A 113 14.01 -13.33 -13.63
C GLU A 113 13.05 -12.20 -13.28
N LEU A 114 13.47 -10.94 -13.49
CA LEU A 114 12.59 -9.79 -13.33
C LEU A 114 11.44 -9.82 -14.33
N ALA A 115 11.70 -10.11 -15.60
CA ALA A 115 10.67 -10.23 -16.63
C ALA A 115 9.68 -11.36 -16.30
N ALA A 116 10.16 -12.52 -15.83
CA ALA A 116 9.31 -13.61 -15.37
C ALA A 116 8.44 -13.19 -14.18
N LEU A 117 9.02 -12.50 -13.19
CA LEU A 117 8.27 -11.98 -12.03
C LEU A 117 7.18 -10.98 -12.47
N VAL A 118 7.50 -10.05 -13.37
CA VAL A 118 6.52 -9.10 -13.91
C VAL A 118 5.41 -9.84 -14.66
N GLY A 119 5.75 -10.82 -15.51
CA GLY A 119 4.77 -11.65 -16.20
C GLY A 119 3.84 -12.37 -15.23
N TRP A 120 4.39 -13.01 -14.21
CA TRP A 120 3.58 -13.70 -13.18
C TRP A 120 2.78 -12.75 -12.29
N PHE A 121 3.29 -11.53 -12.07
CA PHE A 121 2.53 -10.47 -11.41
C PHE A 121 1.30 -10.08 -12.23
N VAL A 122 1.47 -9.82 -13.53
CA VAL A 122 0.36 -9.48 -14.43
C VAL A 122 -0.66 -10.61 -14.50
N VAL A 123 -0.22 -11.86 -14.69
CA VAL A 123 -1.11 -13.03 -14.67
C VAL A 123 -1.88 -13.12 -13.36
N SER A 124 -1.22 -12.92 -12.22
CA SER A 124 -1.85 -12.95 -10.90
C SER A 124 -2.88 -11.82 -10.72
N ALA A 125 -2.55 -10.61 -11.19
CA ALA A 125 -3.45 -9.45 -11.15
C ALA A 125 -4.71 -9.70 -11.98
N VAL A 126 -4.53 -10.16 -13.22
CA VAL A 126 -5.63 -10.50 -14.13
C VAL A 126 -6.49 -11.62 -13.55
N LEU A 127 -5.89 -12.70 -13.02
CA LEU A 127 -6.66 -13.77 -12.38
C LEU A 127 -7.48 -13.26 -11.19
N GLY A 128 -6.91 -12.39 -10.35
CA GLY A 128 -7.65 -11.74 -9.27
C GLY A 128 -8.84 -10.93 -9.79
N ALA A 129 -8.61 -10.05 -10.77
CA ALA A 129 -9.66 -9.21 -11.36
C ALA A 129 -10.74 -10.04 -12.08
N VAL A 130 -10.38 -11.11 -12.78
CA VAL A 130 -11.34 -12.05 -13.39
C VAL A 130 -12.22 -12.68 -12.32
N THR A 131 -11.66 -13.15 -11.19
CA THR A 131 -12.50 -13.72 -10.12
C THR A 131 -13.49 -12.70 -9.56
N HIS A 132 -13.10 -11.42 -9.50
CA HIS A 132 -13.97 -10.33 -9.10
C HIS A 132 -15.11 -10.12 -10.10
N VAL A 133 -14.77 -9.88 -11.37
CA VAL A 133 -15.74 -9.57 -12.43
C VAL A 133 -16.71 -10.72 -12.67
N VAL A 134 -16.23 -11.96 -12.67
CA VAL A 134 -17.10 -13.15 -12.79
C VAL A 134 -18.11 -13.17 -11.66
N TRP A 135 -17.66 -12.98 -10.41
CA TRP A 135 -18.55 -12.98 -9.26
C TRP A 135 -19.61 -11.87 -9.35
N ASP A 136 -19.19 -10.67 -9.75
CA ASP A 136 -20.09 -9.54 -9.88
C ASP A 136 -21.05 -9.68 -11.06
N ALA A 137 -20.64 -10.33 -12.15
CA ALA A 137 -21.52 -10.67 -13.27
C ALA A 137 -22.66 -11.60 -12.86
N PHE A 138 -22.47 -12.43 -11.83
CA PHE A 138 -23.52 -13.31 -11.29
C PHE A 138 -24.46 -12.61 -10.30
N THR A 139 -24.01 -11.55 -9.64
CA THR A 139 -24.71 -10.99 -8.46
C THR A 139 -25.27 -9.59 -8.65
N HIS A 140 -24.99 -8.90 -9.77
CA HIS A 140 -25.51 -7.55 -10.03
C HIS A 140 -26.77 -7.52 -10.89
N PRO A 141 -27.66 -6.53 -10.64
CA PRO A 141 -28.85 -6.31 -11.46
C PRO A 141 -28.47 -6.06 -12.92
N GLY A 142 -29.24 -6.65 -13.84
CA GLY A 142 -29.05 -6.49 -15.28
C GLY A 142 -27.77 -7.13 -15.85
N ARG A 143 -27.00 -7.87 -15.05
CA ARG A 143 -25.83 -8.64 -15.50
C ARG A 143 -26.20 -10.11 -15.78
N TRP A 144 -25.22 -10.89 -16.23
CA TRP A 144 -25.43 -12.24 -16.75
C TRP A 144 -26.21 -13.17 -15.80
N GLY A 145 -25.89 -13.18 -14.50
CA GLY A 145 -26.56 -14.04 -13.53
C GLY A 145 -28.02 -13.69 -13.26
N THR A 146 -28.35 -12.41 -13.11
CA THR A 146 -29.74 -11.96 -12.91
C THR A 146 -30.60 -12.16 -14.16
N ARG A 147 -30.00 -12.04 -15.35
CA ARG A 147 -30.68 -12.39 -16.62
C ARG A 147 -30.94 -13.89 -16.78
N LEU A 148 -30.01 -14.75 -16.32
CA LEU A 148 -30.16 -16.20 -16.37
C LEU A 148 -31.10 -16.75 -15.29
N VAL A 149 -31.20 -16.06 -14.16
CA VAL A 149 -32.00 -16.47 -13.01
C VAL A 149 -32.92 -15.31 -12.61
N PRO A 150 -34.01 -15.06 -13.37
CA PRO A 150 -34.86 -13.87 -13.21
C PRO A 150 -35.53 -13.76 -11.83
N VAL A 151 -35.62 -14.86 -11.09
CA VAL A 151 -36.08 -14.85 -9.69
C VAL A 151 -35.22 -13.93 -8.82
N LEU A 152 -33.95 -13.67 -9.16
CA LEU A 152 -33.09 -12.75 -8.42
C LEU A 152 -33.58 -11.29 -8.44
N ASP A 153 -34.40 -10.90 -9.42
CA ASP A 153 -34.99 -9.56 -9.47
C ASP A 153 -36.31 -9.45 -8.69
N GLN A 154 -36.85 -10.57 -8.19
CA GLN A 154 -38.06 -10.54 -7.36
C GLN A 154 -37.80 -9.84 -6.03
N VAL A 155 -38.75 -8.99 -5.63
CA VAL A 155 -38.69 -8.26 -4.37
C VAL A 155 -39.30 -9.12 -3.26
N VAL A 156 -38.51 -9.39 -2.22
CA VAL A 156 -38.93 -10.09 -1.01
C VAL A 156 -38.55 -9.23 0.18
N GLY A 157 -39.50 -8.96 1.09
CA GLY A 157 -39.21 -8.13 2.27
C GLY A 157 -38.75 -6.70 1.95
N GLY A 158 -39.15 -6.15 0.79
CA GLY A 158 -38.82 -4.79 0.37
C GLY A 158 -37.47 -4.63 -0.34
N LEU A 159 -36.71 -5.71 -0.54
CA LEU A 159 -35.45 -5.70 -1.29
C LEU A 159 -35.45 -6.77 -2.40
N PRO A 160 -34.79 -6.52 -3.55
CA PRO A 160 -34.59 -7.54 -4.57
C PRO A 160 -33.75 -8.72 -4.05
N LEU A 161 -34.04 -9.95 -4.48
CA LEU A 161 -33.34 -11.16 -4.06
C LEU A 161 -31.83 -11.12 -4.32
N TYR A 162 -31.35 -10.47 -5.40
CA TYR A 162 -29.92 -10.29 -5.64
C TYR A 162 -29.23 -9.54 -4.49
N THR A 163 -29.93 -8.66 -3.77
CA THR A 163 -29.38 -7.92 -2.62
C THR A 163 -29.02 -8.89 -1.50
N TYR A 164 -29.91 -9.84 -1.20
CA TYR A 164 -29.66 -10.90 -0.21
C TYR A 164 -28.49 -11.79 -0.63
N VAL A 165 -28.39 -12.12 -1.91
CA VAL A 165 -27.25 -12.89 -2.44
C VAL A 165 -25.95 -12.11 -2.25
N GLN A 166 -25.91 -10.82 -2.58
CA GLN A 166 -24.72 -9.98 -2.40
C GLN A 166 -24.25 -9.92 -0.94
N TYR A 167 -25.15 -9.65 0.00
CA TYR A 167 -24.80 -9.59 1.42
C TYR A 167 -24.49 -10.97 2.00
N GLY A 168 -25.28 -11.99 1.68
CA GLY A 168 -25.10 -13.36 2.15
C GLY A 168 -23.78 -13.96 1.69
N THR A 169 -23.42 -13.75 0.43
CA THR A 169 -22.14 -14.24 -0.10
C THR A 169 -20.95 -13.43 0.40
N SER A 170 -21.13 -12.14 0.75
CA SER A 170 -20.13 -11.38 1.49
C SER A 170 -19.90 -11.94 2.90
N ALA A 171 -20.97 -12.38 3.59
CA ALA A 171 -20.85 -13.04 4.89
C ALA A 171 -20.12 -14.40 4.78
N LEU A 172 -20.45 -15.20 3.77
CA LEU A 172 -19.75 -16.46 3.48
C LEU A 172 -18.26 -16.21 3.16
N ALA A 173 -17.94 -15.18 2.39
CA ALA A 173 -16.56 -14.79 2.11
C ALA A 173 -15.79 -14.42 3.39
N LEU A 174 -16.42 -13.67 4.31
CA LEU A 174 -15.82 -13.35 5.61
C LEU A 174 -15.54 -14.62 6.44
N VAL A 175 -16.46 -15.59 6.45
CA VAL A 175 -16.26 -16.89 7.10
C VAL A 175 -15.12 -17.66 6.45
N ALA A 176 -15.05 -17.70 5.12
CA ALA A 176 -13.97 -18.37 4.38
C ALA A 176 -12.59 -17.75 4.69
N MET A 177 -12.50 -16.42 4.71
CA MET A 177 -11.28 -15.70 5.08
C MET A 177 -10.89 -15.95 6.54
N SER A 178 -11.86 -15.95 7.46
CA SER A 178 -11.63 -16.18 8.88
C SER A 178 -11.15 -17.61 9.15
N THR A 179 -11.78 -18.60 8.53
CA THR A 179 -11.39 -20.02 8.64
C THR A 179 -10.03 -20.30 7.98
N PHE A 180 -9.68 -19.57 6.92
CA PHE A 180 -8.34 -19.62 6.34
C PHE A 180 -7.27 -19.02 7.26
N ALA A 181 -7.56 -17.87 7.89
CA ALA A 181 -6.65 -17.15 8.77
C ALA A 181 -6.46 -17.83 10.14
N TRP A 182 -7.48 -18.51 10.64
CA TRP A 182 -7.50 -19.05 12.00
C TRP A 182 -6.35 -20.03 12.32
N PRO A 183 -6.05 -21.05 11.48
CA PRO A 183 -4.90 -21.92 11.71
C PRO A 183 -3.55 -21.20 11.63
N ILE A 184 -3.48 -20.06 10.94
CA ILE A 184 -2.26 -19.24 10.88
C ILE A 184 -2.07 -18.55 12.22
N LEU A 185 -3.10 -17.93 12.78
CA LEU A 185 -3.05 -17.24 14.08
C LEU A 185 -2.85 -18.19 15.26
N ARG A 186 -3.25 -19.46 15.13
CA ARG A 186 -3.07 -20.48 16.18
C ARG A 186 -1.70 -21.15 16.19
N ARG A 187 -0.87 -20.95 15.17
CA ARG A 187 0.52 -21.42 15.21
C ARG A 187 1.24 -20.67 16.32
N ARG A 188 1.49 -21.35 17.43
CA ARG A 188 2.42 -20.86 18.44
C ARG A 188 3.82 -20.92 17.83
N ASP A 189 4.64 -19.91 18.10
CA ASP A 189 6.04 -19.81 17.64
C ASP A 189 6.96 -20.88 18.29
N GLY A 190 6.49 -22.11 18.48
CA GLY A 190 7.09 -23.17 19.29
C GLY A 190 7.51 -24.45 18.54
N ASP A 191 7.05 -24.68 17.31
CA ASP A 191 7.37 -25.93 16.57
C ASP A 191 8.39 -25.74 15.42
N GLY A 192 9.05 -24.59 15.36
CA GLY A 192 10.07 -24.33 14.33
C GLY A 192 10.82 -23.04 14.59
N ALA A 193 11.97 -23.17 15.27
CA ALA A 193 12.87 -22.13 15.76
C ALA A 193 12.35 -21.34 16.98
N ALA A 194 13.05 -21.51 18.10
CA ALA A 194 12.91 -20.76 19.32
C ALA A 194 12.68 -19.26 19.05
N GLY A 195 11.61 -18.70 19.64
CA GLY A 195 11.44 -17.26 19.85
C GLY A 195 11.85 -16.40 18.66
N ALA A 196 11.07 -16.43 17.57
CA ALA A 196 11.21 -15.46 16.50
C ALA A 196 11.00 -14.06 17.10
N ALA A 197 12.09 -13.44 17.54
CA ALA A 197 12.11 -12.07 18.02
C ALA A 197 11.30 -11.24 17.02
N VAL A 198 10.37 -10.41 17.53
CA VAL A 198 9.60 -9.50 16.69
C VAL A 198 10.60 -8.85 15.74
N PRO A 199 10.50 -9.09 14.41
CA PRO A 199 11.56 -8.68 13.51
C PRO A 199 11.84 -7.21 13.72
N VAL A 200 13.12 -6.80 13.70
CA VAL A 200 13.54 -5.40 13.92
C VAL A 200 12.73 -4.41 13.06
N ALA A 201 12.22 -4.88 11.92
CA ALA A 201 11.35 -4.15 11.00
C ALA A 201 9.93 -3.79 11.52
N VAL A 202 9.41 -4.44 12.58
CA VAL A 202 8.09 -4.14 13.16
C VAL A 202 8.27 -3.20 14.36
N PRO A 203 7.78 -1.95 14.28
CA PRO A 203 7.94 -1.00 15.37
C PRO A 203 7.18 -1.43 16.63
N ASP A 204 7.82 -1.31 17.80
CA ASP A 204 7.09 -1.41 19.06
C ASP A 204 6.51 -0.04 19.42
N LEU A 205 5.19 0.06 19.37
CA LEU A 205 4.45 1.28 19.65
C LEU A 205 3.98 1.26 21.12
N THR A 206 4.17 2.36 21.83
CA THR A 206 3.55 2.55 23.15
C THR A 206 2.02 2.55 23.00
N VAL A 207 1.31 2.17 24.08
CA VAL A 207 -0.17 2.13 24.08
C VAL A 207 -0.74 3.49 23.66
N ARG A 208 -0.20 4.59 24.21
CA ARG A 208 -0.61 5.96 23.87
C ARG A 208 -0.45 6.26 22.37
N LEU A 209 0.71 5.95 21.80
CA LEU A 209 0.95 6.21 20.38
C LEU A 209 0.06 5.35 19.48
N ARG A 210 -0.14 4.08 19.86
CA ARG A 210 -1.07 3.19 19.16
C ARG A 210 -2.47 3.79 19.14
N LEU A 211 -2.98 4.24 20.28
CA LEU A 211 -4.30 4.87 20.41
C LEU A 211 -4.42 6.14 19.54
N LEU A 212 -3.42 7.03 19.60
CA LEU A 212 -3.40 8.27 18.81
C LEU A 212 -3.43 8.00 17.30
N LEU A 213 -2.59 7.06 16.84
CA LEU A 213 -2.50 6.72 15.43
C LEU A 213 -3.77 5.98 14.94
N THR A 214 -4.37 5.13 15.78
CA THR A 214 -5.67 4.52 15.46
C THR A 214 -6.80 5.54 15.46
N ALA A 215 -6.76 6.56 16.33
CA ALA A 215 -7.74 7.63 16.35
C ALA A 215 -7.65 8.50 15.08
N LEU A 216 -6.44 8.80 14.61
CA LEU A 216 -6.24 9.48 13.33
C LEU A 216 -6.83 8.66 12.17
N LEU A 217 -6.57 7.35 12.13
CA LEU A 217 -7.12 6.47 11.10
C LEU A 217 -8.66 6.43 11.15
N ALA A 218 -9.23 6.32 12.36
CA ALA A 218 -10.68 6.36 12.58
C ALA A 218 -11.28 7.70 12.13
N LEU A 219 -10.58 8.81 12.38
CA LEU A 219 -10.99 10.13 11.92
C LEU A 219 -11.01 10.22 10.39
N CYS A 220 -9.98 9.72 9.70
CA CYS A 220 -9.96 9.68 8.23
C CYS A 220 -11.14 8.86 7.68
N VAL A 221 -11.42 7.69 8.27
CA VAL A 221 -12.55 6.83 7.91
C VAL A 221 -13.88 7.56 8.12
N ALA A 222 -14.08 8.18 9.29
CA ALA A 222 -15.30 8.92 9.61
C ALA A 222 -15.50 10.14 8.68
N ALA A 223 -14.42 10.88 8.40
CA ALA A 223 -14.45 12.02 7.50
C ALA A 223 -14.81 11.60 6.06
N GLY A 224 -14.21 10.53 5.55
CA GLY A 224 -14.53 10.01 4.22
C GLY A 224 -15.98 9.53 4.11
N ALA A 225 -16.47 8.79 5.11
CA ALA A 225 -17.86 8.34 5.17
C ALA A 225 -18.83 9.54 5.24
N GLY A 226 -18.57 10.49 6.14
CA GLY A 226 -19.36 11.70 6.31
C GLY A 226 -19.41 12.55 5.04
N HIS A 227 -18.27 12.82 4.42
CA HIS A 227 -18.18 13.57 3.17
C HIS A 227 -19.08 12.97 2.07
N ARG A 228 -18.98 11.65 1.86
CA ARG A 228 -19.72 10.99 0.78
C ARG A 228 -21.22 10.91 1.08
N VAL A 229 -21.62 10.68 2.34
CA VAL A 229 -23.02 10.70 2.76
C VAL A 229 -23.62 12.10 2.64
N LEU A 230 -22.90 13.15 3.04
CA LEU A 230 -23.35 14.54 2.91
C LEU A 230 -23.51 14.94 1.43
N ARG A 231 -22.56 14.56 0.57
CA ARG A 231 -22.68 14.76 -0.89
C ARG A 231 -23.92 14.05 -1.46
N ALA A 232 -24.16 12.80 -1.05
CA ALA A 232 -25.33 12.05 -1.51
C ALA A 232 -26.65 12.64 -0.97
N ARG A 233 -26.70 13.08 0.29
CA ARG A 233 -27.85 13.78 0.89
C ARG A 233 -28.18 15.07 0.14
N ALA A 234 -27.17 15.81 -0.32
CA ALA A 234 -27.37 17.03 -1.10
C ALA A 234 -28.01 16.78 -2.48
N VAL A 235 -27.79 15.59 -3.06
CA VAL A 235 -28.35 15.21 -4.37
C VAL A 235 -29.72 14.54 -4.24
N PHE A 236 -29.87 13.60 -3.30
CA PHE A 236 -31.05 12.74 -3.20
C PHE A 236 -32.05 13.15 -2.12
N GLY A 237 -31.74 14.15 -1.29
CA GLY A 237 -32.60 14.62 -0.20
C GLY A 237 -32.59 13.71 1.04
N PRO A 238 -33.22 14.12 2.17
CA PRO A 238 -33.11 13.41 3.44
C PRO A 238 -34.05 12.19 3.60
N GLU A 239 -35.02 12.04 2.70
CA GLU A 239 -36.11 11.05 2.73
C GLU A 239 -35.64 9.62 2.40
N VAL A 240 -34.41 9.45 1.91
CA VAL A 240 -33.87 8.15 1.52
C VAL A 240 -33.50 7.32 2.75
N SER A 241 -33.91 6.04 2.77
CA SER A 241 -33.64 5.12 3.89
C SER A 241 -32.14 5.01 4.23
N ALA A 242 -31.82 4.77 5.50
CA ALA A 242 -30.43 4.60 5.96
C ALA A 242 -29.70 3.44 5.25
N LEU A 243 -30.42 2.38 4.87
CA LEU A 243 -29.87 1.24 4.12
C LEU A 243 -29.37 1.62 2.74
N ASN A 244 -29.98 2.61 2.09
CA ASN A 244 -29.55 3.10 0.78
C ASN A 244 -28.28 3.96 0.88
N TYR A 245 -28.02 4.57 2.04
CA TYR A 245 -26.76 5.28 2.29
C TYR A 245 -25.64 4.36 2.73
N LEU A 246 -25.91 3.10 3.08
CA LEU A 246 -24.89 2.19 3.57
C LEU A 246 -23.74 2.00 2.56
N PRO A 247 -23.98 1.67 1.27
CA PRO A 247 -22.90 1.58 0.29
C PRO A 247 -22.13 2.90 0.14
N THR A 248 -22.83 4.03 0.14
CA THR A 248 -22.22 5.36 0.10
C THR A 248 -21.29 5.59 1.29
N ALA A 249 -21.72 5.26 2.51
CA ALA A 249 -20.91 5.39 3.70
C ALA A 249 -19.69 4.46 3.66
N LEU A 250 -19.86 3.22 3.20
CA LEU A 250 -18.78 2.24 3.09
C LEU A 250 -17.71 2.65 2.07
N PHE A 251 -18.12 3.11 0.88
CA PHE A 251 -17.15 3.63 -0.09
C PHE A 251 -16.44 4.89 0.41
N GLY A 252 -17.15 5.77 1.13
CA GLY A 252 -16.55 6.93 1.76
C GLY A 252 -15.54 6.55 2.85
N ALA A 253 -15.89 5.60 3.71
CA ALA A 253 -15.02 5.03 4.73
C ALA A 253 -13.75 4.43 4.11
N GLY A 254 -13.89 3.67 3.02
CA GLY A 254 -12.76 3.12 2.28
C GLY A 254 -11.87 4.20 1.64
N ALA A 255 -12.46 5.26 1.06
CA ALA A 255 -11.68 6.39 0.54
C ALA A 255 -10.88 7.10 1.64
N GLY A 256 -11.50 7.29 2.81
CA GLY A 256 -10.83 7.79 4.01
C GLY A 256 -9.67 6.87 4.45
N LEU A 257 -9.87 5.55 4.39
CA LEU A 257 -8.84 4.57 4.72
C LEU A 257 -7.66 4.62 3.72
N VAL A 258 -7.93 4.75 2.42
CA VAL A 258 -6.90 4.88 1.37
C VAL A 258 -5.98 6.09 1.64
N LEU A 259 -6.53 7.19 2.16
CA LEU A 259 -5.75 8.36 2.58
C LEU A 259 -5.07 8.18 3.95
N GLY A 260 -5.78 7.59 4.92
CA GLY A 260 -5.30 7.44 6.29
C GLY A 260 -4.16 6.43 6.44
N LEU A 261 -4.15 5.35 5.65
CA LEU A 261 -3.14 4.29 5.73
C LEU A 261 -1.71 4.77 5.40
N PRO A 262 -1.48 5.54 4.31
CA PRO A 262 -0.19 6.17 4.06
C PRO A 262 0.26 7.11 5.20
N LEU A 263 -0.63 7.97 5.71
CA LEU A 263 -0.33 8.88 6.81
C LEU A 263 0.09 8.12 8.07
N TYR A 264 -0.67 7.08 8.41
CA TYR A 264 -0.36 6.16 9.49
C TYR A 264 1.01 5.49 9.28
N GLY A 265 1.25 4.95 8.07
CA GLY A 265 2.50 4.29 7.72
C GLY A 265 3.71 5.20 7.84
N VAL A 266 3.61 6.44 7.36
CA VAL A 266 4.66 7.46 7.48
C VAL A 266 4.90 7.81 8.94
N ALA A 267 3.85 8.10 9.71
CA ALA A 267 3.97 8.46 11.12
C ALA A 267 4.68 7.36 11.93
N VAL A 268 4.29 6.10 11.74
CA VAL A 268 4.92 4.94 12.38
C VAL A 268 6.39 4.80 11.98
N ARG A 269 6.72 4.94 10.69
CA ARG A 269 8.11 4.86 10.21
C ARG A 269 8.98 5.98 10.77
N LEU A 270 8.45 7.20 10.90
CA LEU A 270 9.16 8.33 11.51
C LEU A 270 9.44 8.09 12.99
N VAL A 271 8.45 7.61 13.75
CA VAL A 271 8.66 7.27 15.17
C VAL A 271 9.67 6.14 15.33
N HIS A 272 9.56 5.09 14.52
CA HIS A 272 10.48 3.98 14.57
C HIS A 272 11.93 4.40 14.29
N ARG A 273 12.15 5.24 13.26
CA ARG A 273 13.48 5.79 12.96
C ARG A 273 14.05 6.63 14.10
N ARG A 274 13.22 7.42 14.79
CA ARG A 274 13.66 8.18 15.99
C ARG A 274 14.09 7.24 17.11
N SER A 275 13.26 6.24 17.44
CA SER A 275 13.59 5.26 18.48
C SER A 275 14.88 4.46 18.20
N LEU A 276 15.20 4.19 16.94
CA LEU A 276 16.46 3.53 16.56
C LEU A 276 17.66 4.48 16.73
N ARG A 277 17.51 5.77 16.43
CA ARG A 277 18.56 6.78 16.63
C ARG A 277 18.83 7.01 18.11
N ASP A 278 17.78 7.12 18.92
CA ASP A 278 17.92 7.34 20.37
C ASP A 278 18.66 6.15 21.01
N ARG A 279 18.28 4.91 20.66
CA ARG A 279 18.98 3.70 21.11
C ARG A 279 20.44 3.63 20.65
N ALA A 280 20.74 4.12 19.45
CA ALA A 280 22.11 4.17 18.95
C ALA A 280 22.95 5.21 19.70
N ALA A 281 22.37 6.37 20.05
CA ALA A 281 23.03 7.40 20.84
C ALA A 281 23.27 6.95 22.29
N ASP A 282 22.30 6.27 22.90
CA ASP A 282 22.44 5.69 24.24
C ASP A 282 23.55 4.61 24.27
N ALA A 283 23.67 3.82 23.20
CA ALA A 283 24.69 2.78 23.09
C ALA A 283 26.12 3.32 22.87
N THR A 284 26.27 4.52 22.30
CA THR A 284 27.58 5.16 22.06
C THR A 284 27.99 6.16 23.13
N GLY A 285 27.09 6.53 24.06
CA GLY A 285 27.37 7.46 25.16
C GLY A 285 27.60 8.92 24.72
N LEU A 286 27.41 9.25 23.43
CA LEU A 286 27.48 10.62 22.92
C LEU A 286 26.07 11.18 22.67
N PRO A 287 25.77 12.42 23.09
CA PRO A 287 24.50 13.06 22.76
C PRO A 287 24.35 13.20 21.23
N PRO A 288 23.12 13.09 20.69
CA PRO A 288 22.89 13.23 19.26
C PRO A 288 23.29 14.64 18.81
N THR A 289 24.31 14.73 17.94
CA THR A 289 24.74 16.01 17.37
C THR A 289 23.58 16.61 16.56
N PRO A 290 23.18 17.87 16.82
CA PRO A 290 22.22 18.55 15.96
C PRO A 290 22.82 18.61 14.56
N ALA A 291 22.04 18.26 13.53
CA ALA A 291 22.47 18.35 12.15
C ALA A 291 23.01 19.76 11.89
N GLU A 292 24.32 19.87 11.76
CA GLU A 292 25.00 21.14 11.54
C GLU A 292 24.52 21.65 10.18
N ARG A 293 23.70 22.70 10.24
CA ARG A 293 23.21 23.39 9.05
C ARG A 293 24.45 24.05 8.46
N THR A 294 25.06 23.41 7.48
CA THR A 294 26.17 23.96 6.70
C THR A 294 25.67 25.21 5.98
N VAL A 295 25.80 26.36 6.64
CA VAL A 295 25.70 27.66 5.98
C VAL A 295 26.97 27.79 5.14
N PRO A 296 26.87 27.94 3.81
CA PRO A 296 28.05 28.15 2.98
C PRO A 296 28.71 29.46 3.42
N ARG A 297 29.96 29.38 3.88
CA ARG A 297 30.75 30.55 4.25
C ARG A 297 31.01 31.35 2.98
N ALA A 298 30.49 32.58 2.92
CA ALA A 298 30.75 33.51 1.83
C ALA A 298 32.26 33.73 1.68
N ALA A 299 32.77 33.54 0.46
CA ALA A 299 34.16 33.83 0.12
C ALA A 299 34.40 35.35 0.24
N ALA A 300 35.36 35.74 1.08
CA ALA A 300 35.83 37.11 1.18
C ALA A 300 36.70 37.46 -0.05
N PRO A 301 36.62 38.69 -0.57
CA PRO A 301 37.39 39.09 -1.76
C PRO A 301 38.86 39.35 -1.40
N SER A 302 39.78 38.78 -2.17
CA SER A 302 41.22 39.09 -2.10
C SER A 302 41.51 40.38 -2.87
N GLY A 303 41.99 41.41 -2.17
CA GLY A 303 42.47 42.64 -2.77
C GLY A 303 43.50 43.36 -1.90
N ALA A 304 44.72 43.38 -2.42
CA ALA A 304 45.74 44.43 -2.31
C ALA A 304 46.52 44.68 -0.98
N ALA A 305 47.83 44.48 -1.12
CA ALA A 305 48.91 45.46 -0.91
C ALA A 305 49.73 45.48 0.41
N ASP A 306 51.00 45.80 0.15
CA ASP A 306 52.13 46.22 0.99
C ASP A 306 52.88 45.18 1.84
N ALA A 307 54.21 45.23 1.98
CA ALA A 307 55.31 45.87 1.25
C ALA A 307 56.62 45.37 1.89
N SER A 308 57.66 45.18 1.08
CA SER A 308 59.11 45.21 1.44
C SER A 308 59.61 44.08 2.37
N THR A 309 60.83 43.52 2.26
CA THR A 309 62.14 44.14 2.04
C THR A 309 63.21 43.07 1.75
N VAL A 310 64.22 43.47 0.96
CA VAL A 310 65.67 43.14 1.10
C VAL A 310 66.24 41.87 0.42
N THR A 311 67.11 42.16 -0.56
CA THR A 311 68.17 41.40 -1.27
C THR A 311 69.41 41.13 -0.35
N PRO A 312 70.57 40.54 -0.74
CA PRO A 312 71.11 40.29 -2.10
C PRO A 312 71.97 38.99 -2.29
N SER A 313 72.67 38.94 -3.44
CA SER A 313 73.81 38.07 -3.83
C SER A 313 73.43 36.82 -4.63
N GLY A 314 74.01 36.46 -5.78
CA GLY A 314 75.10 36.94 -6.64
C GLY A 314 75.17 35.95 -7.82
N ALA A 315 75.19 36.40 -9.08
CA ALA A 315 76.39 36.48 -9.95
C ALA A 315 76.39 35.42 -11.09
N ALA A 316 76.93 35.85 -12.24
CA ALA A 316 77.31 35.14 -13.49
C ALA A 316 76.18 34.87 -14.52
N ALA A 317 76.12 35.61 -15.66
CA ALA A 317 76.91 35.51 -16.91
C ALA A 317 76.45 34.32 -17.78
N THR A 318 76.21 34.36 -19.10
CA THR A 318 76.53 35.25 -20.24
C THR A 318 75.75 34.74 -21.48
N SER A 319 75.44 35.61 -22.43
CA SER A 319 74.85 35.35 -23.78
C SER A 319 75.81 34.57 -24.73
N PRO A 320 75.66 34.59 -26.09
CA PRO A 320 74.49 34.53 -27.01
C PRO A 320 74.67 33.47 -28.12
N ASN A 321 73.63 33.17 -28.93
CA ASN A 321 73.67 33.22 -30.41
C ASN A 321 72.47 32.50 -31.06
N SER A 322 71.90 33.19 -32.06
CA SER A 322 70.98 32.72 -33.11
C SER A 322 71.71 31.86 -34.17
N PRO A 323 71.12 31.56 -35.35
CA PRO A 323 69.90 30.81 -35.69
C PRO A 323 70.18 29.70 -36.75
N SER A 324 69.14 29.20 -37.44
CA SER A 324 69.17 28.36 -38.68
C SER A 324 69.45 26.86 -38.47
N THR A 325 68.87 25.87 -39.16
CA THR A 325 67.93 25.75 -40.29
C THR A 325 67.57 24.26 -40.45
N THR A 326 66.29 23.98 -40.73
CA THR A 326 65.72 22.99 -41.68
C THR A 326 66.10 21.50 -41.63
N GLU A 327 65.08 20.66 -41.41
CA GLU A 327 64.46 19.81 -42.45
C GLU A 327 62.94 19.79 -42.25
#